data_AF-A0A841GBF8-F1
#
_entry.id   AF-A0A841GBF8-F1
#
_cell.length_a   1.000
_cell.length_b   1.000
_cell.length_c   1.000
_cell.angle_alpha   90.00
_cell.angle_beta   90.00
_cell.angle_gamma   90.00
#
_symmetry.space_group_name_H-M   'P 1'
#
loop_
_entity.id
_entity.type
_entity.pdbx_description
1 polymer ?
#
loop_
_entity_poly.entity_id
_entity_poly.type
_entity_poly.pdbx_seq_one_letter_code
_entity_poly.pdbx_strand_id
1 'polypeptide(L)'
;MKGFFLLLAKLIVMGFWLGSVYFTFLHPLEGRIHTLIPVFAVLVLMVHAIQAAIMTLVAKDLIKLSPRDYIELLLFGFFRMLELRGEIYEAAQRKKAEIEAKKANNAHH
;
A
#
# COMPACT_ATOMS: atom_id res chain seq x y z
N MET A 1 -9.44 -3.93 17.69
CA MET A 1 -8.16 -3.24 18.02
C MET A 1 -7.31 -2.94 16.79
N LYS A 2 -7.00 -3.89 15.90
CA LYS A 2 -6.15 -3.67 14.70
C LYS A 2 -6.59 -2.50 13.80
N GLY A 3 -7.89 -2.34 13.54
CA GLY A 3 -8.42 -1.25 12.72
C GLY A 3 -8.21 0.16 13.30
N PHE A 4 -8.23 0.30 14.64
CA PHE A 4 -7.98 1.59 15.30
C PHE A 4 -6.52 2.02 15.14
N PHE A 5 -5.58 1.08 15.29
CA PHE A 5 -4.15 1.36 15.06
C PHE A 5 -3.88 1.71 13.60
N LEU A 6 -4.51 1.01 12.64
CA LEU A 6 -4.40 1.33 11.21
C LEU A 6 -4.96 2.73 10.90
N LEU A 7 -6.10 3.08 11.46
CA LEU A 7 -6.69 4.41 11.32
C LEU A 7 -5.75 5.50 11.88
N LEU A 8 -5.26 5.30 13.10
CA LEU A 8 -4.34 6.24 13.74
C LEU A 8 -3.05 6.42 12.94
N ALA A 9 -2.50 5.33 12.43
CA ALA A 9 -1.35 5.36 11.55
C ALA A 9 -1.62 6.13 10.24
N LYS A 10 -2.75 5.87 9.57
CA LYS A 10 -3.14 6.61 8.36
C LYS A 10 -3.29 8.11 8.65
N LEU A 11 -3.82 8.48 9.82
CA LEU A 11 -3.89 9.88 10.26
C LEU A 11 -2.51 10.51 10.44
N ILE A 12 -1.56 9.79 11.04
CA ILE A 12 -0.17 10.28 11.19
C ILE A 12 0.48 10.51 9.84
N VAL A 13 0.34 9.56 8.90
CA VAL A 13 0.88 9.70 7.54
C VAL A 13 0.22 10.87 6.79
N MET A 14 -1.09 11.06 6.97
CA MET A 14 -1.79 12.19 6.38
C MET A 14 -1.31 13.52 6.98
N GLY A 15 -1.00 13.54 8.28
CA GLY A 15 -0.33 14.66 8.95
C GLY A 15 1.06 14.94 8.36
N PHE A 16 1.83 13.90 8.01
CA PHE A 16 3.11 14.06 7.31
C PHE A 16 2.93 14.70 5.92
N TRP A 17 1.96 14.26 5.12
CA TRP A 17 1.71 14.85 3.79
C TRP A 17 1.27 16.32 3.90
N LEU A 18 0.31 16.61 4.78
CA LEU A 18 -0.16 17.96 5.04
C LEU A 18 0.95 18.87 5.57
N GLY A 19 1.73 18.38 6.55
CA GLY A 19 2.88 19.08 7.09
C GLY A 19 3.94 19.33 6.01
N SER A 20 4.24 18.33 5.19
CA SER A 20 5.20 18.46 4.09
C SER A 20 4.79 19.55 3.11
N VAL A 21 3.52 19.59 2.71
CA VAL A 21 3.02 20.64 1.79
C VAL A 21 3.01 22.01 2.48
N TYR A 22 2.50 22.09 3.72
CA TYR A 22 2.42 23.34 4.47
C TYR A 22 3.79 23.97 4.72
N PHE A 23 4.74 23.20 5.27
CA PHE A 23 6.08 23.69 5.58
C PHE A 23 6.98 23.86 4.34
N THR A 24 6.58 23.34 3.18
CA THR A 24 7.31 23.60 1.93
C THR A 24 6.84 24.88 1.25
N PHE A 25 5.52 25.13 1.18
CA PHE A 25 4.95 26.20 0.35
C PHE A 25 4.40 27.40 1.12
N LEU A 26 3.82 27.19 2.31
CA LEU A 26 3.10 28.24 3.04
C LEU A 26 3.93 28.84 4.18
N HIS A 27 4.70 28.00 4.87
CA HIS A 27 5.55 28.44 5.98
C HIS A 27 6.92 27.74 5.92
N PRO A 28 7.79 28.13 4.97
CA PRO A 28 9.13 27.56 4.86
C PRO A 28 9.89 27.72 6.18
N LEU A 29 10.26 26.59 6.78
CA LEU A 29 11.05 26.59 8.01
C LEU A 29 12.45 27.11 7.73
N GLU A 30 12.93 28.03 8.56
CA GLU A 30 14.25 28.64 8.42
C GLU A 30 15.39 27.60 8.50
N GLY A 31 16.52 27.90 7.85
CA GLY A 31 17.68 27.00 7.79
C GLY A 31 17.56 25.92 6.72
N ARG A 32 18.37 24.84 6.76
CA ARG A 32 18.38 23.78 5.72
C ARG A 32 17.13 22.89 5.71
N ILE A 33 16.22 23.07 6.66
CA ILE A 33 15.04 22.21 6.85
C ILE A 33 14.04 22.38 5.69
N HIS A 34 13.91 23.59 5.12
CA HIS A 34 13.03 23.84 3.98
C HIS A 34 13.38 23.01 2.72
N THR A 35 14.65 22.67 2.50
CA THR A 35 15.04 21.80 1.38
C THR A 35 14.96 20.32 1.72
N LEU A 36 15.16 19.96 3.00
CA LEU A 36 15.12 18.57 3.46
C LEU A 36 13.71 17.97 3.37
N ILE A 37 12.67 18.71 3.79
CA ILE A 37 11.28 18.23 3.79
C ILE A 37 10.82 17.72 2.41
N PRO A 38 10.91 18.51 1.32
CA PRO A 38 10.48 18.05 0.01
C PRO A 38 11.34 16.90 -0.52
N VAL A 39 12.65 16.88 -0.23
CA VAL A 39 13.54 15.76 -0.59
C VAL A 39 13.09 14.47 0.10
N PHE A 40 12.80 14.53 1.40
CA PHE A 40 12.28 13.37 2.14
C PHE A 40 10.91 12.94 1.62
N ALA A 41 10.02 13.87 1.27
CA ALA A 41 8.72 13.55 0.68
C ALA A 41 8.85 12.78 -0.64
N VAL A 42 9.79 13.19 -1.51
CA VAL A 42 10.10 12.49 -2.76
C VAL A 42 10.67 11.10 -2.50
N LEU A 43 11.58 10.95 -1.53
CA LEU A 43 12.13 9.65 -1.14
C LEU A 43 11.04 8.70 -0.62
N VAL A 44 10.12 9.20 0.21
CA VAL A 44 8.97 8.43 0.70
C VAL A 44 8.09 7.99 -0.47
N LEU A 45 7.79 8.90 -1.41
CA LEU A 45 7.07 8.61 -2.64
C LEU A 45 7.74 7.51 -3.47
N MET A 46 9.06 7.54 -3.63
CA MET A 46 9.80 6.48 -4.32
C MET A 46 9.65 5.13 -3.63
N VAL A 47 9.78 5.10 -2.30
CA VAL A 47 9.59 3.86 -1.53
C VAL A 47 8.16 3.34 -1.71
N HIS A 48 7.15 4.22 -1.67
CA HIS A 48 5.76 3.86 -1.85
C HIS A 48 5.48 3.36 -3.27
N ALA A 49 6.12 3.93 -4.29
CA ALA A 49 6.05 3.45 -5.66
C ALA A 49 6.66 2.05 -5.82
N ILE A 50 7.79 1.77 -5.18
CA ILE A 50 8.40 0.42 -5.15
C ILE A 50 7.44 -0.56 -4.45
N GLN A 51 6.86 -0.16 -3.32
CA GLN A 51 5.87 -0.98 -2.62
C GLN A 51 4.63 -1.27 -3.48
N ALA A 52 4.14 -0.29 -4.23
CA ALA A 52 3.04 -0.46 -5.18
C ALA A 52 3.41 -1.45 -6.29
N ALA A 53 4.60 -1.33 -6.88
CA ALA A 53 5.07 -2.24 -7.91
C ALA A 53 5.18 -3.69 -7.40
N ILE A 54 5.76 -3.89 -6.21
CA ILE A 54 5.82 -5.21 -5.57
C ILE A 54 4.41 -5.77 -5.37
N MET A 55 3.48 -4.95 -4.88
CA MET A 55 2.09 -5.37 -4.66
C MET A 55 1.38 -5.76 -5.95
N THR A 56 1.59 -5.01 -7.03
CA THR A 56 1.08 -5.37 -8.36
C THR A 56 1.60 -6.72 -8.84
N LEU A 57 2.88 -7.00 -8.62
CA LEU A 57 3.48 -8.29 -8.96
C LEU A 57 2.92 -9.44 -8.12
N VAL A 58 2.73 -9.21 -6.81
CA VAL A 58 2.22 -10.22 -5.88
C VAL A 58 0.73 -10.50 -6.09
N ALA A 59 -0.07 -9.49 -6.40
CA ALA A 59 -1.49 -9.64 -6.69
C ALA A 59 -1.78 -10.16 -8.11
N LYS A 60 -0.76 -10.18 -8.97
CA LYS A 60 -0.88 -10.66 -10.35
C LYS A 60 -1.48 -12.06 -10.35
N ASP A 61 -2.47 -12.27 -11.21
CA ASP A 61 -3.21 -13.54 -11.35
C ASP A 61 -4.05 -13.97 -10.14
N LEU A 62 -4.16 -13.11 -9.11
CA LEU A 62 -4.93 -13.34 -7.89
C LEU A 62 -6.06 -12.31 -7.73
N ILE A 63 -5.75 -11.02 -7.86
CA ILE A 63 -6.71 -9.91 -7.68
C ILE A 63 -6.38 -8.78 -8.65
N LYS A 64 -7.41 -8.13 -9.22
CA LYS A 64 -7.24 -6.95 -10.08
C LYS A 64 -7.15 -5.70 -9.21
N LEU A 65 -5.95 -5.12 -9.06
CA LEU A 65 -5.80 -3.83 -8.36
C LEU A 65 -6.56 -2.73 -9.12
N SER A 66 -7.33 -1.95 -8.37
CA SER A 66 -8.01 -0.75 -8.84
C SER A 66 -7.05 0.45 -8.85
N PRO A 67 -7.24 1.46 -9.72
CA PRO A 67 -6.50 2.72 -9.66
C PRO A 67 -6.51 3.37 -8.27
N ARG A 68 -7.59 3.17 -7.48
CA ARG A 68 -7.68 3.65 -6.10
C ARG A 68 -6.64 2.98 -5.18
N ASP A 69 -6.38 1.69 -5.37
CA ASP A 69 -5.38 0.96 -4.57
C ASP A 69 -3.99 1.52 -4.78
N TYR A 70 -3.66 1.94 -6.01
CA TYR A 70 -2.38 2.59 -6.31
C TYR A 70 -2.24 3.94 -5.62
N ILE A 71 -3.31 4.76 -5.61
CA ILE A 71 -3.31 6.05 -4.89
C ILE A 71 -3.16 5.81 -3.38
N GLU A 72 -3.86 4.82 -2.83
CA GLU A 72 -3.74 4.47 -1.42
C GLU A 72 -2.37 3.89 -1.05
N LEU A 73 -1.74 3.12 -1.93
CA LEU A 73 -0.35 2.69 -1.79
C LEU A 73 0.63 3.86 -1.88
N LEU A 74 0.39 4.84 -2.77
CA LEU A 74 1.23 6.03 -2.88
C LEU A 74 1.12 6.97 -1.68
N LEU A 75 -0.07 7.07 -1.07
CA LEU A 75 -0.31 7.94 0.08
C LEU A 75 -0.01 7.27 1.42
N PHE A 76 -0.32 5.98 1.57
CA PHE A 76 -0.24 5.27 2.84
C PHE A 76 0.75 4.09 2.84
N GLY A 77 1.34 3.76 1.69
CA GLY A 77 2.45 2.80 1.56
C GLY A 77 2.16 1.46 2.23
N PHE A 78 2.93 1.20 3.28
CA PHE A 78 2.87 -0.03 4.07
C PHE A 78 1.47 -0.34 4.64
N PHE A 79 0.67 0.68 4.99
CA PHE A 79 -0.65 0.43 5.59
C PHE A 79 -1.63 -0.19 4.60
N ARG A 80 -1.66 0.30 3.35
CA ARG A 80 -2.48 -0.32 2.30
C ARG A 80 -1.93 -1.69 1.90
N MET A 81 -0.61 -1.84 1.93
CA MET A 81 0.06 -3.12 1.67
C MET A 81 -0.37 -4.23 2.65
N LEU A 82 -0.51 -3.89 3.94
CA LEU A 82 -0.97 -4.85 4.97
C LEU A 82 -2.41 -5.31 4.74
N GLU A 83 -3.30 -4.42 4.32
CA GLU A 83 -4.69 -4.74 3.99
C GLU A 83 -4.75 -5.66 2.76
N LEU A 84 -4.07 -5.26 1.66
CA LEU A 84 -4.01 -6.03 0.42
C LEU A 84 -3.36 -7.40 0.61
N ARG A 85 -2.34 -7.53 1.47
CA ARG A 85 -1.71 -8.82 1.76
C ARG A 85 -2.72 -9.82 2.33
N GLY A 86 -3.64 -9.37 3.18
CA GLY A 86 -4.70 -10.22 3.73
C GLY A 86 -5.63 -10.74 2.62
N GLU A 87 -6.12 -9.82 1.78
CA GLU A 87 -7.00 -10.15 0.66
C GLU A 87 -6.34 -11.11 -0.35
N ILE A 88 -5.09 -10.83 -0.72
CA ILE A 88 -4.33 -11.68 -1.66
C ILE A 88 -4.10 -13.07 -1.08
N TYR A 89 -3.80 -13.17 0.22
CA TYR A 89 -3.59 -14.47 0.87
C TYR A 89 -4.88 -15.30 0.85
N GLU A 90 -6.03 -14.70 1.17
CA GLU A 90 -7.32 -15.39 1.10
C GLU A 90 -7.68 -15.81 -0.33
N ALA A 91 -7.46 -14.94 -1.32
CA ALA A 91 -7.69 -15.25 -2.73
C ALA A 91 -6.80 -16.41 -3.21
N ALA A 92 -5.53 -16.43 -2.77
CA ALA A 92 -4.59 -17.51 -3.11
C ALA A 92 -5.04 -18.86 -2.55
N GLN A 93 -5.53 -18.90 -1.31
CA GLN A 93 -6.04 -20.14 -0.70
C GLN A 93 -7.29 -20.67 -1.42
N ARG A 94 -8.23 -19.78 -1.79
CA ARG A 94 -9.43 -20.18 -2.56
C ARG A 94 -9.06 -20.79 -3.92
N LYS A 95 -8.16 -20.12 -4.65
CA LYS A 95 -7.69 -20.61 -5.96
C LYS A 95 -6.99 -21.97 -5.84
N LYS A 96 -6.21 -22.18 -4.78
CA LYS A 96 -5.55 -23.47 -4.50
C LYS A 96 -6.59 -24.57 -4.24
N ALA A 97 -7.59 -24.30 -3.41
CA ALA A 97 -8.66 -25.25 -3.09
C ALA A 97 -9.49 -25.62 -4.33
N GLU A 98 -9.80 -24.65 -5.21
CA GLU A 98 -10.50 -24.92 -6.48
C GLU A 98 -9.69 -25.81 -7.43
N ILE A 99 -8.37 -25.60 -7.51
CA ILE A 99 -7.48 -26.44 -8.31
C ILE A 99 -7.43 -27.87 -7.77
N GLU A 100 -7.35 -28.03 -6.45
CA GLU A 100 -7.36 -29.35 -5.79
C GLU A 100 -8.70 -30.07 -6.00
N ALA A 101 -9.83 -29.37 -5.87
CA ALA A 101 -11.16 -29.93 -6.12
C ALA A 101 -11.34 -30.38 -7.59
N LYS A 102 -10.85 -29.58 -8.56
CA LYS A 102 -10.87 -29.96 -9.98
C LYS A 102 -9.99 -31.18 -10.26
N LYS A 103 -8.81 -31.28 -9.63
CA LYS A 103 -7.94 -32.46 -9.76
C LYS A 103 -8.59 -33.72 -9.17
N ALA A 104 -9.26 -33.62 -8.02
CA ALA A 104 -9.96 -34.73 -7.41
C ALA A 104 -11.12 -35.24 -8.27
N ASN A 105 -11.92 -34.34 -8.86
CA ASN A 105 -13.00 -34.72 -9.77
C ASN A 105 -12.49 -35.38 -11.07
N ASN A 106 -11.36 -34.91 -11.61
CA ASN A 106 -10.79 -35.49 -12.83
C ASN A 106 -10.06 -36.82 -12.59
N ALA A 107 -9.70 -37.17 -11.35
CA ALA A 107 -9.07 -38.45 -11.00
C ALA A 107 -10.10 -39.59 -10.77
N HIS A 108 -11.38 -39.24 -10.66
CA HIS A 108 -12.50 -40.18 -10.48
C HIS A 108 -13.28 -40.47 -11.78
N HIS A 109 -12.84 -39.91 -12.91
CA HIS A 109 -13.31 -40.21 -14.26
C HIS A 109 -12.26 -41.02 -15.03
#